data_AF-X6PDN8-F1
#
_entry.id   AF-X6PDN8-F1
#
_cell.length_a   1.000
_cell.length_b   1.000
_cell.length_c   1.000
_cell.angle_alpha   90.00
_cell.angle_beta   90.00
_cell.angle_gamma   90.00
#
_symmetry.space_group_name_H-M   'P 1'
#
loop_
_entity.id
_entity.type
_entity.pdbx_description
1 polymer ?
#
loop_
_entity_poly.entity_id
_entity_poly.type
_entity_poly.pdbx_seq_one_letter_code
_entity_poly.pdbx_strand_id
1 'polypeptide(L)'
;ILHLHERREEDEMELYCGLKNVRLENIKEIKFGFFISHVSTSDDIQVAQMYRSHQGCILHFHPSMRRSHGIRSCDISWISPFKHEREILFERSRLSSVADEKTQKELCSWNAKVESEDEYTQMILLTWVKYDQYIQQTMQISAIWCYFIDLNLVYVALDYCCRGDIRKTIALLFEFEEWKSRDNNEQKYKKEINKFTESRCYNHNVNLFYMFLVERESLKIQNTMNKLILSTVNNGLPFIEKDNNISFLTLSSLPVPSYQSQCVTYNNEILIFGGYLNNECYSYHMIKNEYRRIVFIQIMSY
;
A
#
# COMPACT_ATOMS: atom_id res chain seq x y z
N ILE A 1 7.31 -0.96 -23.00
CA ILE A 1 6.49 0.04 -23.73
C ILE A 1 5.03 -0.19 -23.36
N LEU A 2 4.41 -1.31 -23.72
CA LEU A 2 3.00 -1.58 -23.39
C LEU A 2 2.66 -1.49 -21.89
N HIS A 3 3.49 -2.09 -21.02
CA HIS A 3 3.31 -2.02 -19.55
C HIS A 3 3.25 -0.60 -18.95
N LEU A 4 3.72 0.43 -19.68
CA LEU A 4 3.69 1.83 -19.23
C LEU A 4 2.33 2.50 -19.52
N HIS A 5 1.50 1.89 -20.38
CA HIS A 5 0.21 2.42 -20.78
C HIS A 5 -0.97 1.86 -19.98
N GLU A 6 -0.73 0.87 -19.12
CA GLU A 6 -1.72 0.33 -18.20
C GLU A 6 -1.82 1.15 -16.91
N ARG A 7 -3.01 1.16 -16.30
CA ARG A 7 -3.31 1.82 -15.02
C ARG A 7 -3.23 0.83 -13.87
N ARG A 8 -2.04 0.26 -13.66
CA ARG A 8 -1.80 -0.84 -12.70
C ARG A 8 -2.02 -0.41 -11.25
N GLU A 9 -1.96 0.90 -10.98
CA GLU A 9 -2.27 1.51 -9.69
C GLU A 9 -3.76 1.46 -9.30
N GLU A 10 -4.66 1.26 -10.27
CA GLU A 10 -6.09 1.03 -10.02
C GLU A 10 -6.42 -0.45 -9.92
N ASP A 11 -5.46 -1.30 -10.24
CA ASP A 11 -5.66 -2.73 -10.39
C ASP A 11 -5.38 -3.46 -9.07
N GLU A 12 -6.36 -4.23 -8.61
CA GLU A 12 -6.28 -5.09 -7.44
C GLU A 12 -6.30 -6.57 -7.82
N MET A 13 -6.14 -6.87 -9.11
CA MET A 13 -6.21 -8.19 -9.67
C MET A 13 -5.16 -9.12 -9.07
N GLU A 14 -5.67 -10.20 -8.50
CA GLU A 14 -4.88 -11.38 -8.19
C GLU A 14 -4.65 -12.18 -9.47
N LEU A 15 -3.43 -12.67 -9.65
CA LEU A 15 -3.03 -13.40 -10.84
C LEU A 15 -2.52 -14.79 -10.49
N TYR A 16 -2.72 -15.74 -11.40
CA TYR A 16 -2.44 -17.15 -11.17
C TYR A 16 -1.67 -17.76 -12.34
N CYS A 17 -0.70 -18.62 -12.04
CA CYS A 17 0.03 -19.42 -13.02
C CYS A 17 0.09 -20.88 -12.56
N GLY A 18 -0.41 -21.79 -13.39
CA GLY A 18 -0.32 -23.22 -13.15
C GLY A 18 1.00 -23.81 -13.63
N LEU A 19 1.74 -24.45 -12.73
CA LEU A 19 2.97 -25.18 -13.05
C LEU A 19 2.69 -26.68 -13.03
N LYS A 20 2.72 -27.29 -14.22
CA LYS A 20 2.49 -28.73 -14.41
C LYS A 20 3.60 -29.56 -13.78
N ASN A 21 3.24 -30.53 -12.95
CA ASN A 21 4.16 -31.50 -12.34
C ASN A 21 5.31 -30.85 -11.53
N VAL A 22 5.13 -29.62 -11.05
CA VAL A 22 6.09 -28.92 -10.19
C VAL A 22 5.50 -28.83 -8.80
N ARG A 23 6.22 -29.29 -7.78
CA ARG A 23 6.01 -28.92 -6.37
C ARG A 23 7.30 -28.34 -5.85
N LEU A 24 7.22 -27.20 -5.18
CA LEU A 24 8.39 -26.51 -4.65
C LEU A 24 8.69 -27.06 -3.25
N GLU A 25 9.80 -27.76 -3.12
CA GLU A 25 10.36 -28.16 -1.82
C GLU A 25 11.12 -26.97 -1.20
N ASN A 26 11.22 -26.94 0.12
CA ASN A 26 12.05 -25.96 0.85
C ASN A 26 11.75 -24.48 0.54
N ILE A 27 10.50 -24.11 0.25
CA ILE A 27 10.09 -22.72 -0.03
C ILE A 27 10.50 -21.76 1.09
N LYS A 28 10.54 -22.24 2.34
CA LYS A 28 11.00 -21.46 3.50
C LYS A 28 12.46 -20.97 3.38
N GLU A 29 13.26 -21.58 2.52
CA GLU A 29 14.64 -21.18 2.23
C GLU A 29 14.75 -20.11 1.14
N ILE A 30 13.67 -19.87 0.38
CA ILE A 30 13.62 -18.83 -0.65
C ILE A 30 13.62 -17.46 0.04
N LYS A 31 14.77 -16.79 0.03
CA LYS A 31 14.90 -15.43 0.57
C LYS A 31 14.23 -14.37 -0.31
N PHE A 32 14.31 -14.57 -1.63
CA PHE A 32 13.68 -13.79 -2.70
C PHE A 32 13.99 -14.49 -4.04
N GLY A 33 13.29 -14.10 -5.11
CA GLY A 33 13.45 -14.68 -6.43
C GLY A 33 13.38 -13.66 -7.57
N PHE A 34 13.72 -14.15 -8.77
CA PHE A 34 13.66 -13.43 -10.04
C PHE A 34 13.06 -14.33 -11.11
N PHE A 35 12.41 -13.74 -12.11
CA PHE A 35 11.95 -14.50 -13.28
C PHE A 35 13.07 -14.66 -14.30
N ILE A 36 13.52 -15.89 -14.50
CA ILE A 36 14.56 -16.22 -15.50
C ILE A 36 14.03 -16.18 -16.94
N SER A 37 12.72 -16.34 -17.11
CA SER A 37 11.96 -16.30 -18.36
C SER A 37 10.71 -15.45 -18.21
N HIS A 38 9.96 -15.26 -19.29
CA HIS A 38 8.58 -14.76 -19.16
C HIS A 38 7.72 -15.72 -18.32
N VAL A 39 6.67 -15.18 -17.69
CA VAL A 39 5.66 -15.98 -16.99
C VAL A 39 4.28 -15.52 -17.43
N SER A 40 3.49 -16.44 -17.96
CA SER A 40 2.10 -16.19 -18.34
C SER A 40 1.20 -16.43 -17.13
N THR A 41 0.27 -15.50 -16.91
CA THR A 41 -0.65 -15.51 -15.77
C THR A 41 -2.06 -15.17 -16.23
N SER A 42 -3.04 -15.58 -15.44
CA SER A 42 -4.46 -15.30 -15.67
C SER A 42 -5.07 -14.78 -14.37
N ASP A 43 -6.08 -13.92 -14.47
CA ASP A 43 -6.94 -13.55 -13.35
C ASP A 43 -7.98 -14.65 -13.02
N ASP A 44 -8.03 -15.70 -13.85
CA ASP A 44 -8.85 -16.87 -13.66
C ASP A 44 -8.07 -18.01 -13.00
N ILE A 45 -8.40 -18.32 -11.75
CA ILE A 45 -7.77 -19.44 -11.07
C ILE A 45 -8.07 -20.78 -11.77
N GLN A 46 -9.19 -20.91 -12.49
CA GLN A 46 -9.52 -22.15 -13.20
C GLN A 46 -8.57 -22.38 -14.37
N VAL A 47 -8.14 -21.33 -15.06
CA VAL A 47 -7.13 -21.39 -16.11
C VAL A 47 -5.81 -21.92 -15.52
N ALA A 48 -5.37 -21.38 -14.38
CA ALA A 48 -4.19 -21.90 -13.69
C ALA A 48 -4.34 -23.37 -13.26
N GLN A 49 -5.53 -23.78 -12.79
CA GLN A 49 -5.81 -25.19 -12.45
C GLN A 49 -5.73 -26.11 -13.67
N MET A 50 -6.21 -25.68 -14.85
CA MET A 50 -6.08 -26.45 -16.10
C MET A 50 -4.61 -26.70 -16.46
N TYR A 51 -3.77 -25.67 -16.36
CA TYR A 51 -2.34 -25.76 -16.69
C TYR A 51 -1.52 -26.53 -15.63
N ARG A 52 -1.91 -26.46 -14.36
CA ARG A 52 -1.31 -27.22 -13.25
C ARG A 52 -1.45 -28.74 -13.40
N SER A 53 -2.47 -29.23 -14.13
CA SER A 53 -2.83 -30.66 -14.28
C SER A 53 -3.34 -31.32 -12.98
N HIS A 54 -3.15 -32.64 -12.77
CA HIS A 54 -3.68 -33.36 -11.61
C HIS A 54 -2.92 -33.05 -10.31
N GLN A 55 -1.60 -32.85 -10.41
CA GLN A 55 -0.68 -32.55 -9.31
C GLN A 55 0.31 -31.49 -9.79
N GLY A 56 0.57 -30.51 -8.93
CA GLY A 56 1.44 -29.40 -9.28
C GLY A 56 1.21 -28.17 -8.41
N CYS A 57 1.85 -27.08 -8.80
CA CYS A 57 1.90 -25.83 -8.07
C CYS A 57 1.08 -24.77 -8.79
N ILE A 58 0.35 -23.95 -8.03
CA ILE A 58 -0.21 -22.70 -8.51
C ILE A 58 0.62 -21.57 -7.90
N LEU A 59 1.24 -20.77 -8.74
CA LEU A 59 1.79 -19.49 -8.31
C LEU A 59 0.64 -18.49 -8.27
N HIS A 60 0.38 -17.92 -7.10
CA HIS A 60 -0.56 -16.83 -6.87
C HIS A 60 0.24 -15.53 -6.74
N PHE A 61 -0.07 -14.51 -7.52
CA PHE A 61 0.67 -13.27 -7.61
C PHE A 61 -0.17 -12.16 -6.98
N HIS A 62 0.28 -11.70 -5.81
CA HIS A 62 -0.33 -10.56 -5.12
C HIS A 62 -0.33 -9.31 -6.03
N PRO A 63 -1.31 -8.39 -5.95
CA PRO A 63 -1.39 -7.25 -6.86
C PRO A 63 -0.16 -6.35 -6.81
N SER A 64 0.56 -6.33 -5.68
CA SER A 64 1.88 -5.69 -5.55
C SER A 64 2.89 -6.08 -6.66
N MET A 65 2.78 -7.30 -7.21
CA MET A 65 3.63 -7.81 -8.28
C MET A 65 3.38 -7.08 -9.59
N ARG A 66 2.13 -6.72 -9.89
CA ARG A 66 1.78 -5.89 -11.05
C ARG A 66 2.19 -4.45 -10.83
N ARG A 67 2.09 -3.95 -9.60
CA ARG A 67 2.41 -2.55 -9.30
C ARG A 67 3.92 -2.28 -9.40
N SER A 68 4.80 -3.20 -8.99
CA SER A 68 6.25 -2.98 -9.12
C SER A 68 6.71 -2.49 -10.51
N HIS A 69 7.61 -1.48 -10.52
CA HIS A 69 8.26 -1.02 -11.76
C HIS A 69 9.26 -2.04 -12.30
N GLY A 70 9.99 -2.71 -11.39
CA GLY A 70 11.06 -3.64 -11.74
C GLY A 70 10.53 -5.01 -12.14
N ILE A 71 9.34 -5.38 -11.68
CA ILE A 71 8.61 -6.58 -12.11
C ILE A 71 7.64 -6.18 -13.21
N ARG A 72 8.13 -6.16 -14.44
CA ARG A 72 7.36 -5.70 -15.60
C ARG A 72 6.32 -6.75 -15.99
N SER A 73 5.08 -6.32 -16.15
CA SER A 73 3.99 -7.14 -16.66
C SER A 73 3.13 -6.36 -17.65
N CYS A 74 2.46 -7.05 -18.55
CA CYS A 74 1.58 -6.45 -19.54
C CYS A 74 0.31 -7.28 -19.75
N ASP A 75 -0.84 -6.61 -19.86
CA ASP A 75 -2.06 -7.22 -20.39
C ASP A 75 -1.91 -7.44 -21.90
N ILE A 76 -1.94 -8.71 -22.31
CA ILE A 76 -1.88 -9.12 -23.71
C ILE A 76 -3.12 -9.92 -24.13
N SER A 77 -4.17 -9.93 -23.30
CA SER A 77 -5.44 -10.60 -23.58
C SER A 77 -6.05 -10.16 -24.91
N TRP A 78 -5.87 -8.89 -25.29
CA TRP A 78 -6.36 -8.30 -26.53
C TRP A 78 -5.67 -8.85 -27.79
N ILE A 79 -4.44 -9.37 -27.71
CA ILE A 79 -3.72 -9.99 -28.83
C ILE A 79 -3.63 -11.52 -28.73
N SER A 80 -3.73 -12.06 -27.51
CA SER A 80 -3.65 -13.51 -27.27
C SER A 80 -4.74 -14.26 -28.07
N PRO A 81 -4.42 -15.40 -28.71
CA PRO A 81 -5.42 -16.23 -29.39
C PRO A 81 -6.37 -16.92 -28.40
N PHE A 82 -5.98 -17.05 -27.12
CA PHE A 82 -6.77 -17.69 -26.07
C PHE A 82 -7.52 -16.65 -25.22
N LYS A 83 -8.52 -15.99 -25.82
CA LYS A 83 -9.25 -14.87 -25.18
C LYS A 83 -9.82 -15.19 -23.80
N HIS A 84 -10.26 -16.43 -23.59
CA HIS A 84 -10.82 -16.89 -22.33
C HIS A 84 -9.81 -16.91 -21.18
N GLU A 85 -8.51 -17.00 -21.49
CA GLU A 85 -7.43 -17.05 -20.50
C GLU A 85 -7.08 -15.69 -19.92
N ARG A 86 -7.49 -14.59 -20.56
CA ARG A 86 -7.25 -13.21 -20.08
C ARG A 86 -5.78 -12.99 -19.67
N GLU A 87 -4.90 -13.34 -20.59
CA GLU A 87 -3.46 -13.45 -20.33
C GLU A 87 -2.80 -12.12 -19.94
N ILE A 88 -2.15 -12.13 -18.77
CA ILE A 88 -1.19 -11.13 -18.33
C ILE A 88 0.21 -11.75 -18.36
N LEU A 89 1.12 -11.12 -19.09
CA LEU A 89 2.47 -11.62 -19.29
C LEU A 89 3.48 -10.85 -18.44
N PHE A 90 4.19 -11.54 -17.55
CA PHE A 90 5.36 -11.03 -16.85
C PHE A 90 6.62 -11.20 -17.69
N GLU A 91 7.44 -10.15 -17.78
CA GLU A 91 8.75 -10.18 -18.42
C GLU A 91 9.76 -10.91 -17.53
N ARG A 92 10.77 -11.53 -18.14
CA ARG A 92 11.98 -11.94 -17.41
C ARG A 92 12.58 -10.74 -16.65
N SER A 93 13.06 -10.99 -15.43
CA SER A 93 13.72 -9.97 -14.63
C SER A 93 14.95 -9.42 -15.34
N ARG A 94 15.03 -8.09 -15.47
CA ARG A 94 16.19 -7.40 -16.03
C ARG A 94 17.19 -7.10 -14.93
N LEU A 95 18.22 -7.95 -14.84
CA LEU A 95 19.32 -7.73 -13.92
C LEU A 95 20.33 -6.76 -14.57
N SER A 96 20.43 -5.55 -14.03
CA SER A 96 21.48 -4.57 -14.39
C SER A 96 22.83 -5.03 -13.83
N SER A 97 23.87 -5.00 -14.66
CA SER A 97 25.25 -5.26 -14.24
C SER A 97 25.90 -4.07 -13.51
N VAL A 98 25.25 -2.90 -13.52
CA VAL A 98 25.79 -1.65 -12.96
C VAL A 98 25.14 -1.28 -11.63
N ALA A 99 23.93 -1.80 -11.35
CA ALA A 99 23.26 -1.57 -10.08
C ALA A 99 23.82 -2.49 -8.99
N ASP A 100 23.97 -2.00 -7.77
CA ASP A 100 24.32 -2.85 -6.64
C ASP A 100 23.21 -3.87 -6.34
N GLU A 101 23.60 -5.00 -5.76
CA GLU A 101 22.71 -6.14 -5.48
C GLU A 101 21.50 -5.74 -4.64
N LYS A 102 21.66 -4.79 -3.72
CA LYS A 102 20.57 -4.30 -2.87
C LYS A 102 19.54 -3.52 -3.68
N THR A 103 19.99 -2.58 -4.52
CA THR A 103 19.09 -1.82 -5.42
C THR A 103 18.33 -2.76 -6.37
N GLN A 104 19.01 -3.77 -6.91
CA GLN A 104 18.38 -4.75 -7.80
C GLN A 104 17.34 -5.61 -7.09
N LYS A 105 17.65 -6.04 -5.87
CA LYS A 105 16.73 -6.79 -5.02
C LYS A 105 15.46 -6.00 -4.73
N GLU A 106 15.61 -4.73 -4.34
CA GLU A 106 14.47 -3.89 -3.98
C GLU A 106 13.51 -3.64 -5.15
N LEU A 107 14.03 -3.52 -6.37
CA LEU A 107 13.22 -3.17 -7.55
C LEU A 107 12.56 -4.38 -8.21
N CYS A 108 13.31 -5.46 -8.41
CA CYS A 108 12.94 -6.53 -9.36
C CYS A 108 12.61 -7.86 -8.70
N SER A 109 12.84 -8.01 -7.39
CA SER A 109 12.65 -9.30 -6.71
C SER A 109 11.27 -9.46 -6.11
N TRP A 110 10.86 -10.72 -6.01
CA TRP A 110 9.67 -11.16 -5.30
C TRP A 110 10.04 -12.08 -4.13
N ASN A 111 9.19 -12.14 -3.11
CA ASN A 111 9.23 -13.15 -2.07
C ASN A 111 8.21 -14.24 -2.40
N ALA A 112 8.38 -15.42 -1.81
CA ALA A 112 7.46 -16.54 -1.93
C ALA A 112 7.11 -17.08 -0.55
N LYS A 113 5.83 -17.43 -0.35
CA LYS A 113 5.38 -18.17 0.83
C LYS A 113 4.33 -19.21 0.44
N VAL A 114 4.29 -20.31 1.18
CA VAL A 114 3.18 -21.26 1.07
C VAL A 114 1.92 -20.56 1.58
N GLU A 115 0.93 -20.43 0.71
CA GLU A 115 -0.38 -19.90 1.07
C GLU A 115 -1.32 -21.02 1.51
N SER A 116 -1.35 -22.11 0.74
CA SER A 116 -2.05 -23.34 1.10
C SER A 116 -1.38 -24.55 0.44
N GLU A 117 -1.51 -25.71 1.06
CA GLU A 117 -0.97 -26.95 0.52
C GLU A 117 -1.83 -28.15 0.93
N ASP A 118 -2.21 -28.96 -0.05
CA ASP A 118 -2.84 -30.26 0.12
C ASP A 118 -2.16 -31.34 -0.74
N GLU A 119 -2.70 -32.56 -0.70
CA GLU A 119 -2.18 -33.71 -1.44
C GLU A 119 -2.09 -33.44 -2.96
N TYR A 120 -3.01 -32.65 -3.50
CA TYR A 120 -3.14 -32.43 -4.93
C TYR A 120 -2.47 -31.14 -5.37
N THR A 121 -2.57 -30.06 -4.60
CA THR A 121 -2.18 -28.71 -5.00
C THR A 121 -1.34 -28.03 -3.94
N GLN A 122 -0.27 -27.38 -4.40
CA GLN A 122 0.50 -26.43 -3.60
C GLN A 122 0.27 -25.03 -4.16
N MET A 123 -0.17 -24.09 -3.32
CA MET A 123 -0.38 -22.69 -3.72
C MET A 123 0.67 -21.80 -3.07
N ILE A 124 1.39 -21.05 -3.90
CA ILE A 124 2.52 -20.22 -3.49
C ILE A 124 2.20 -18.77 -3.77
N LEU A 125 2.07 -17.97 -2.72
CA LEU A 125 1.88 -16.53 -2.87
C LEU A 125 3.23 -15.87 -3.16
N LEU A 126 3.25 -15.10 -4.24
CA LEU A 126 4.34 -14.22 -4.64
C LEU A 126 3.97 -12.77 -4.33
N THR A 127 4.85 -12.08 -3.61
CA THR A 127 4.71 -10.68 -3.22
C THR A 127 5.94 -9.89 -3.66
N TRP A 128 5.77 -8.61 -3.99
CA TRP A 128 6.93 -7.76 -4.27
C TRP A 128 7.74 -7.52 -2.99
N VAL A 129 9.07 -7.62 -3.06
CA VAL A 129 9.94 -7.47 -1.87
C VAL A 129 9.70 -6.15 -1.13
N LYS A 130 9.48 -5.03 -1.82
CA LYS A 130 9.17 -3.74 -1.18
C LYS A 130 7.82 -3.74 -0.46
N TYR A 131 6.82 -4.47 -0.96
CA TYR A 131 5.55 -4.63 -0.26
C TYR A 131 5.77 -5.26 1.11
N ASP A 132 6.45 -6.42 1.16
CA ASP A 132 6.71 -7.10 2.43
C ASP A 132 7.63 -6.31 3.37
N GLN A 133 8.60 -5.57 2.81
CA GLN A 133 9.52 -4.75 3.59
C GLN A 133 8.82 -3.61 4.34
N TYR A 134 7.71 -3.09 3.79
CA TYR A 134 7.08 -1.87 4.29
C TYR A 134 5.67 -2.08 4.85
N ILE A 135 4.99 -3.18 4.55
CA ILE A 135 3.59 -3.40 4.96
C ILE A 135 3.41 -3.20 6.48
N GLN A 136 4.31 -3.74 7.31
CA GLN A 136 4.17 -3.64 8.76
C GLN A 136 4.36 -2.21 9.29
N GLN A 137 5.41 -1.50 8.88
CA GLN A 137 5.62 -0.11 9.31
C GLN A 137 4.52 0.82 8.76
N THR A 138 4.08 0.60 7.52
CA THR A 138 2.97 1.35 6.93
C THR A 138 1.69 1.11 7.73
N MET A 139 1.36 -0.14 8.08
CA MET A 139 0.20 -0.46 8.92
C MET A 139 0.31 0.17 10.31
N GLN A 140 1.50 0.14 10.92
CA GLN A 140 1.74 0.76 12.22
C GLN A 140 1.50 2.28 12.17
N ILE A 141 2.02 2.96 11.15
CA ILE A 141 1.81 4.40 10.98
C ILE A 141 0.33 4.67 10.66
N SER A 142 -0.27 3.91 9.75
CA SER A 142 -1.68 4.06 9.36
C SER A 142 -2.62 3.91 10.56
N ALA A 143 -2.33 2.98 11.47
CA ALA A 143 -3.08 2.80 12.72
C ALA A 143 -3.06 4.04 13.64
N ILE A 144 -1.95 4.79 13.69
CA ILE A 144 -1.87 6.08 14.43
C ILE A 144 -2.84 7.09 13.83
N TRP A 145 -3.05 7.02 12.52
CA TRP A 145 -3.97 7.88 11.77
C TRP A 145 -5.36 7.27 11.62
N CYS A 146 -5.70 6.20 12.36
CA CYS A 146 -6.94 5.45 12.22
C CYS A 146 -7.31 5.10 10.77
N TYR A 147 -6.30 4.79 9.96
CA TYR A 147 -6.43 4.44 8.54
C TYR A 147 -7.02 5.55 7.65
N PHE A 148 -7.06 6.81 8.12
CA PHE A 148 -7.53 7.95 7.33
C PHE A 148 -6.50 8.44 6.29
N ILE A 149 -5.22 8.07 6.44
CA ILE A 149 -4.19 8.39 5.47
C ILE A 149 -4.00 7.21 4.51
N ASP A 150 -3.98 7.53 3.22
CA ASP A 150 -3.64 6.60 2.14
C ASP A 150 -2.30 5.88 2.39
N LEU A 151 -2.32 4.55 2.34
CA LEU A 151 -1.14 3.71 2.62
C LEU A 151 0.02 3.99 1.68
N ASN A 152 -0.27 4.33 0.43
CA ASN A 152 0.75 4.64 -0.55
C ASN A 152 1.37 6.02 -0.32
N LEU A 153 0.61 6.96 0.24
CA LEU A 153 1.17 8.21 0.78
C LEU A 153 2.09 7.92 1.98
N VAL A 154 1.64 7.10 2.94
CA VAL A 154 2.47 6.67 4.09
C VAL A 154 3.77 6.02 3.60
N TYR A 155 3.68 5.11 2.62
CA TYR A 155 4.84 4.50 1.98
C TYR A 155 5.80 5.52 1.38
N VAL A 156 5.28 6.46 0.59
CA VAL A 156 6.09 7.47 -0.08
C VAL A 156 6.81 8.37 0.93
N ALA A 157 6.12 8.78 1.98
CA ALA A 157 6.72 9.52 3.09
C ALA A 157 7.79 8.69 3.81
N LEU A 158 7.51 7.42 4.09
CA LEU A 158 8.42 6.52 4.81
C LEU A 158 9.69 6.20 4.02
N ASP A 159 9.57 5.69 2.79
CA ASP A 159 10.71 5.24 1.98
C ASP A 159 11.50 6.44 1.41
N TYR A 160 10.83 7.37 0.74
CA TYR A 160 11.51 8.40 -0.06
C TYR A 160 11.91 9.64 0.74
N CYS A 161 11.09 10.03 1.72
CA CYS A 161 11.32 11.26 2.47
C CYS A 161 12.10 10.98 3.77
N CYS A 162 11.77 9.88 4.46
CA CYS A 162 12.27 9.59 5.80
C CYS A 162 13.25 8.42 5.87
N ARG A 163 13.52 7.71 4.77
CA ARG A 163 14.45 6.56 4.71
C ARG A 163 14.15 5.47 5.75
N GLY A 164 12.86 5.18 5.96
CA GLY A 164 12.38 4.18 6.92
C GLY A 164 12.25 4.67 8.37
N ASP A 165 12.53 5.95 8.67
CA ASP A 165 12.41 6.52 10.01
C ASP A 165 10.95 6.86 10.37
N ILE A 166 10.31 5.97 11.12
CA ILE A 166 8.89 6.07 11.53
C ILE A 166 8.58 7.42 12.23
N ARG A 167 9.46 7.90 13.11
CA ARG A 167 9.18 9.14 13.87
C ARG A 167 9.19 10.35 12.96
N LYS A 168 10.16 10.42 12.04
CA LYS A 168 10.21 11.48 11.03
C LYS A 168 9.02 11.39 10.09
N THR A 169 8.59 10.18 9.71
CA THR A 169 7.41 9.99 8.85
C THR A 169 6.16 10.51 9.53
N ILE A 170 5.91 10.15 10.79
CA ILE A 170 4.76 10.64 11.54
C ILE A 170 4.77 12.18 11.59
N ALA A 171 5.90 12.79 11.94
CA ALA A 171 6.02 14.25 11.98
C ALA A 171 5.75 14.91 10.61
N LEU A 172 6.29 14.33 9.53
CA LEU A 172 6.07 14.80 8.17
C LEU A 172 4.60 14.70 7.74
N LEU A 173 3.93 13.61 8.08
CA LEU A 173 2.49 13.41 7.80
C LEU A 173 1.63 14.41 8.59
N PHE A 174 2.02 14.75 9.82
CA PHE A 174 1.38 15.81 10.60
C PHE A 174 1.48 17.18 9.92
N GLU A 175 2.70 17.57 9.52
CA GLU A 175 2.92 18.82 8.79
C GLU A 175 2.12 18.86 7.49
N PHE A 176 2.03 17.72 6.79
CA PHE A 176 1.23 17.61 5.57
C PHE A 176 -0.27 17.79 5.82
N GLU A 177 -0.86 17.11 6.81
CA GLU A 177 -2.30 17.24 7.09
C GLU A 177 -2.64 18.65 7.59
N GLU A 178 -1.76 19.29 8.38
CA GLU A 178 -1.90 20.71 8.70
C GLU A 178 -1.88 21.58 7.45
N TRP A 179 -0.91 21.38 6.55
CA TRP A 179 -0.83 22.12 5.29
C TRP A 179 -2.07 21.89 4.42
N LYS A 180 -2.55 20.65 4.30
CA LYS A 180 -3.71 20.28 3.49
C LYS A 180 -4.99 20.99 3.95
N SER A 181 -5.13 21.17 5.27
CA SER A 181 -6.27 21.87 5.88
C SER A 181 -6.22 23.41 5.76
N ARG A 182 -5.06 23.98 5.41
CA ARG A 182 -4.85 25.44 5.30
C ARG A 182 -5.05 25.94 3.88
N ASP A 183 -5.27 27.25 3.76
CA ASP A 183 -5.14 28.06 2.54
C ASP A 183 -5.85 27.54 1.28
N ASN A 184 -6.90 26.73 1.45
CA ASN A 184 -7.60 26.06 0.36
C ASN A 184 -6.66 25.23 -0.54
N ASN A 185 -5.63 24.60 0.02
CA ASN A 185 -4.64 23.84 -0.75
C ASN A 185 -5.26 22.70 -1.57
N GLU A 186 -6.33 22.07 -1.09
CA GLU A 186 -7.11 21.12 -1.90
C GLU A 186 -7.74 21.76 -3.14
N GLN A 187 -8.22 23.00 -3.05
CA GLN A 187 -8.76 23.72 -4.21
C GLN A 187 -7.66 24.13 -5.18
N LYS A 188 -6.45 24.45 -4.67
CA LYS A 188 -5.28 24.68 -5.50
C LYS A 188 -4.92 23.42 -6.28
N TYR A 189 -4.91 22.26 -5.63
CA TYR A 189 -4.71 20.97 -6.31
C TYR A 189 -5.75 20.70 -7.39
N LYS A 190 -7.04 20.96 -7.12
CA LYS A 190 -8.11 20.81 -8.13
C LYS A 190 -7.85 21.63 -9.41
N LYS A 191 -7.15 22.77 -9.32
CA LYS A 191 -6.76 23.58 -10.49
C LYS A 191 -5.57 22.99 -11.25
N GLU A 192 -4.72 22.19 -10.58
CA GLU A 192 -3.51 21.60 -11.17
C GLU A 192 -3.63 20.12 -11.52
N ILE A 193 -4.77 19.48 -11.23
CA ILE A 193 -5.00 18.05 -11.39
C ILE A 193 -4.65 17.53 -12.80
N ASN A 194 -4.91 18.32 -13.84
CA ASN A 194 -4.62 17.95 -15.23
C ASN A 194 -3.12 17.69 -15.47
N LYS A 195 -2.22 18.42 -14.79
CA LYS A 195 -0.76 18.21 -14.90
C LYS A 195 -0.37 16.81 -14.42
N PHE A 196 -1.00 16.34 -13.36
CA PHE A 196 -0.78 15.00 -12.81
C PHE A 196 -1.41 13.93 -13.70
N THR A 197 -2.62 14.18 -14.21
CA THR A 197 -3.31 13.27 -15.15
C THR A 197 -2.51 13.07 -16.44
N GLU A 198 -1.95 14.13 -17.02
CA GLU A 198 -1.08 14.07 -18.20
C GLU A 198 0.21 13.26 -17.92
N SER A 199 0.70 13.33 -16.69
CA SER A 199 1.84 12.54 -16.21
C SER A 199 1.45 11.14 -15.75
N ARG A 200 0.17 10.76 -15.87
CA ARG A 200 -0.40 9.47 -15.44
C ARG A 200 -0.26 9.20 -13.92
N CYS A 201 -0.23 10.25 -13.12
CA CYS A 201 -0.25 10.17 -11.66
C CYS A 201 -1.68 10.30 -11.13
N TYR A 202 -2.33 9.16 -10.85
CA TYR A 202 -3.75 9.17 -10.48
C TYR A 202 -4.02 9.11 -8.97
N ASN A 203 -3.04 8.79 -8.12
CA ASN A 203 -3.24 8.82 -6.67
C ASN A 203 -3.30 10.28 -6.17
N HIS A 204 -4.51 10.78 -5.90
CA HIS A 204 -4.75 12.16 -5.47
C HIS A 204 -4.06 12.53 -4.15
N ASN A 205 -4.03 11.61 -3.18
CA ASN A 205 -3.40 11.85 -1.89
C ASN A 205 -1.88 12.03 -2.06
N VAL A 206 -1.23 11.16 -2.84
CA VAL A 206 0.20 11.30 -3.13
C VAL A 206 0.50 12.55 -3.97
N ASN A 207 -0.39 12.93 -4.89
CA ASN A 207 -0.24 14.17 -5.66
C ASN A 207 -0.34 15.43 -4.78
N LEU A 208 -1.28 15.46 -3.83
CA LEU A 208 -1.38 16.53 -2.83
C LEU A 208 -0.12 16.60 -1.96
N PHE A 209 0.35 15.43 -1.50
CA PHE A 209 1.59 15.33 -0.73
C PHE A 209 2.80 15.84 -1.51
N TYR A 210 2.86 15.56 -2.82
CA TYR A 210 3.87 16.15 -3.69
C TYR A 210 3.78 17.68 -3.72
N MET A 211 2.59 18.27 -3.90
CA MET A 211 2.44 19.74 -3.87
C MET A 211 2.93 20.35 -2.56
N PHE A 212 2.58 19.72 -1.43
CA PHE A 212 3.08 20.11 -0.11
C PHE A 212 4.61 20.13 -0.06
N LEU A 213 5.27 19.07 -0.52
CA LEU A 213 6.74 18.99 -0.53
C LEU A 213 7.37 20.05 -1.44
N VAL A 214 6.73 20.39 -2.56
CA VAL A 214 7.18 21.48 -3.45
C VAL A 214 7.08 22.85 -2.78
N GLU A 215 5.99 23.12 -2.07
CA GLU A 215 5.78 24.41 -1.41
C GLU A 215 6.65 24.60 -0.16
N ARG A 216 6.93 23.51 0.55
CA ARG A 216 7.73 23.52 1.77
C ARG A 216 9.17 24.01 1.53
N GLU A 217 9.82 23.69 0.41
CA GLU A 217 11.24 24.07 0.19
C GLU A 217 11.64 24.38 -1.28
N SER A 218 12.38 25.48 -1.43
CA SER A 218 12.99 25.99 -2.67
C SER A 218 14.40 25.39 -2.90
N LEU A 219 14.62 24.82 -4.11
CA LEU A 219 15.89 24.51 -4.79
C LEU A 219 16.71 23.25 -4.43
N LYS A 220 16.76 22.71 -3.20
CA LYS A 220 17.57 21.48 -2.94
C LYS A 220 16.89 20.16 -3.33
N ILE A 221 15.59 20.20 -3.62
CA ILE A 221 14.74 19.05 -3.96
C ILE A 221 14.68 18.82 -5.47
N GLN A 222 15.29 19.60 -6.38
CA GLN A 222 15.18 19.27 -7.82
C GLN A 222 15.64 17.84 -8.18
N ASN A 223 16.66 17.30 -7.50
CA ASN A 223 17.07 15.90 -7.62
C ASN A 223 16.13 14.89 -6.92
N THR A 224 15.42 15.32 -5.88
CA THR A 224 14.42 14.52 -5.13
C THR A 224 13.04 14.59 -5.79
N MET A 225 12.71 15.67 -6.49
CA MET A 225 11.49 15.88 -7.27
C MET A 225 11.49 15.01 -8.50
N ASN A 226 12.61 14.93 -9.23
CA ASN A 226 12.76 13.92 -10.28
C ASN A 226 12.57 12.52 -9.68
N LYS A 227 13.16 12.20 -8.52
CA LYS A 227 12.96 10.90 -7.87
C LYS A 227 11.53 10.63 -7.38
N LEU A 228 10.81 11.64 -6.91
CA LEU A 228 9.42 11.52 -6.42
C LEU A 228 8.41 11.45 -7.56
N ILE A 229 8.52 12.33 -8.56
CA ILE A 229 7.75 12.23 -9.81
C ILE A 229 8.08 10.90 -10.49
N LEU A 230 9.36 10.49 -10.59
CA LEU A 230 9.69 9.16 -11.08
C LEU A 230 9.13 8.06 -10.15
N SER A 231 9.01 8.27 -8.84
CA SER A 231 8.46 7.25 -7.94
C SER A 231 6.96 7.08 -8.10
N THR A 232 6.17 8.13 -8.31
CA THR A 232 4.73 7.99 -8.57
C THR A 232 4.40 7.63 -10.01
N VAL A 233 5.17 8.17 -10.97
CA VAL A 233 5.02 7.88 -12.40
C VAL A 233 5.57 6.50 -12.76
N ASN A 234 6.65 6.03 -12.10
CA ASN A 234 7.31 4.78 -12.45
C ASN A 234 7.17 3.68 -11.39
N ASN A 235 7.26 3.95 -10.09
CA ASN A 235 7.14 2.88 -9.08
C ASN A 235 5.68 2.64 -8.76
N GLY A 236 5.14 1.48 -9.15
CA GLY A 236 3.78 1.19 -8.70
C GLY A 236 3.81 0.98 -7.20
N LEU A 237 2.97 1.81 -6.62
CA LEU A 237 2.64 1.89 -5.22
C LEU A 237 2.34 0.47 -4.69
N PRO A 238 3.00 0.01 -3.62
CA PRO A 238 2.95 -1.39 -3.22
C PRO A 238 1.58 -1.82 -2.70
N PHE A 239 0.79 -0.90 -2.16
CA PHE A 239 -0.44 -1.19 -1.44
C PHE A 239 -1.68 -0.97 -2.28
N ILE A 240 -2.71 -1.74 -2.02
CA ILE A 240 -4.03 -1.67 -2.65
C ILE A 240 -5.10 -1.33 -1.61
N GLU A 241 -6.34 -1.04 -2.01
CA GLU A 241 -7.41 -0.63 -1.11
C GLU A 241 -7.69 -1.70 -0.05
N LYS A 242 -7.68 -2.99 -0.43
CA LYS A 242 -7.92 -4.09 0.51
C LYS A 242 -6.90 -4.18 1.65
N ASP A 243 -5.69 -3.63 1.49
CA ASP A 243 -4.70 -3.57 2.58
C ASP A 243 -5.16 -2.66 3.74
N ASN A 244 -6.16 -1.79 3.52
CA ASN A 244 -6.77 -0.95 4.56
C ASN A 244 -7.74 -1.71 5.48
N ASN A 245 -8.11 -2.96 5.16
CA ASN A 245 -9.16 -3.68 5.88
C ASN A 245 -8.70 -4.30 7.21
N ILE A 246 -8.17 -3.48 8.13
CA ILE A 246 -8.21 -3.80 9.55
C ILE A 246 -9.52 -3.22 10.10
N SER A 247 -10.53 -4.07 10.19
CA SER A 247 -11.91 -3.72 10.54
C SER A 247 -12.10 -3.16 11.95
N PHE A 248 -11.11 -3.32 12.84
CA PHE A 248 -11.15 -2.80 14.20
C PHE A 248 -9.77 -2.35 14.67
N LEU A 249 -9.65 -1.09 15.08
CA LEU A 249 -8.47 -0.57 15.77
C LEU A 249 -8.69 -0.68 17.28
N THR A 250 -7.80 -1.40 17.98
CA THR A 250 -7.80 -1.41 19.45
C THR A 250 -7.10 -0.15 19.95
N LEU A 251 -7.85 0.75 20.60
CA LEU A 251 -7.28 1.93 21.26
C LEU A 251 -6.48 1.52 22.50
N SER A 252 -5.55 2.39 22.93
CA SER A 252 -4.91 2.25 24.24
C SER A 252 -5.97 2.20 25.34
N SER A 253 -5.71 1.44 26.42
CA SER A 253 -6.68 1.27 27.49
C SER A 253 -7.10 2.62 28.07
N LEU A 254 -8.40 2.81 28.26
CA LEU A 254 -8.95 4.00 28.91
C LEU A 254 -8.28 4.20 30.29
N PRO A 255 -8.00 5.45 30.70
CA PRO A 255 -7.41 5.73 32.01
C PRO A 255 -8.26 5.21 33.18
N VAL A 256 -9.57 5.12 32.97
CA VAL A 256 -10.53 4.53 33.92
C VAL A 256 -11.45 3.58 33.15
N PRO A 257 -11.68 2.35 33.64
CA PRO A 257 -12.67 1.46 33.05
C PRO A 257 -14.03 2.14 32.99
N SER A 258 -14.70 2.03 31.85
CA SER A 258 -16.04 2.57 31.67
C SER A 258 -16.93 1.53 30.98
N TYR A 259 -18.17 1.44 31.43
CA TYR A 259 -19.16 0.49 30.93
C TYR A 259 -20.32 1.26 30.29
N GLN A 260 -20.75 0.84 29.10
CA GLN A 260 -21.83 1.49 28.34
C GLN A 260 -21.58 2.98 28.01
N SER A 261 -20.32 3.37 27.90
CA SER A 261 -19.95 4.73 27.48
C SER A 261 -20.38 4.98 26.05
N GLN A 262 -20.92 6.18 25.82
CA GLN A 262 -21.20 6.67 24.48
C GLN A 262 -19.98 7.40 23.96
N CYS A 263 -19.76 7.36 22.64
CA CYS A 263 -18.70 8.15 22.04
C CYS A 263 -19.15 8.79 20.73
N VAL A 264 -18.52 9.90 20.38
CA VAL A 264 -18.67 10.56 19.09
C VAL A 264 -17.29 10.92 18.55
N THR A 265 -17.11 10.75 17.26
CA THR A 265 -15.91 11.21 16.56
C THR A 265 -16.09 12.67 16.16
N TYR A 266 -15.11 13.52 16.45
CA TYR A 266 -15.06 14.91 16.02
C TYR A 266 -13.65 15.29 15.59
N ASN A 267 -13.45 15.56 14.29
CA ASN A 267 -12.14 15.77 13.67
C ASN A 267 -11.17 14.63 14.03
N ASN A 268 -10.05 14.96 14.67
CA ASN A 268 -9.00 14.03 15.07
C ASN A 268 -9.18 13.48 16.50
N GLU A 269 -10.37 13.65 17.08
CA GLU A 269 -10.68 13.25 18.44
C GLU A 269 -11.87 12.28 18.50
N ILE A 270 -11.78 11.31 19.40
CA ILE A 270 -12.91 10.49 19.84
C ILE A 270 -13.32 11.01 21.22
N LEU A 271 -14.47 11.67 21.30
CA LEU A 271 -15.03 12.11 22.56
C LEU A 271 -15.77 10.93 23.17
N ILE A 272 -15.34 10.49 24.33
CA ILE A 272 -15.89 9.39 25.11
C ILE A 272 -16.58 10.03 26.30
N PHE A 273 -17.90 9.93 26.33
CA PHE A 273 -18.73 10.41 27.42
C PHE A 273 -18.87 9.31 28.45
N GLY A 274 -18.79 9.69 29.72
CA GLY A 274 -18.83 8.78 30.87
C GLY A 274 -19.84 7.62 30.76
N GLY A 275 -19.55 6.54 31.48
CA GLY A 275 -20.35 5.32 31.49
C GLY A 275 -21.22 5.17 32.74
N TYR A 276 -21.78 3.97 32.92
CA TYR A 276 -22.51 3.60 34.14
C TYR A 276 -21.68 3.88 35.40
N LEU A 277 -22.18 4.75 36.28
CA LEU A 277 -21.51 5.21 37.52
C LEU A 277 -20.16 5.92 37.32
N ASN A 278 -19.82 6.34 36.09
CA ASN A 278 -18.58 7.04 35.79
C ASN A 278 -18.89 8.30 34.97
N ASN A 279 -18.77 9.48 35.58
CA ASN A 279 -19.03 10.76 34.92
C ASN A 279 -17.78 11.34 34.23
N GLU A 280 -16.69 10.59 34.17
CA GLU A 280 -15.45 11.05 33.56
C GLU A 280 -15.54 10.97 32.04
N CYS A 281 -15.44 12.13 31.40
CA CYS A 281 -15.36 12.24 29.95
C CYS A 281 -13.91 12.38 29.51
N TYR A 282 -13.59 11.77 28.37
CA TYR A 282 -12.27 11.85 27.76
C TYR A 282 -12.38 12.26 26.31
N SER A 283 -11.45 13.08 25.85
CA SER A 283 -11.11 13.18 24.45
C SER A 283 -9.90 12.28 24.21
N TYR A 284 -10.03 11.32 23.31
CA TYR A 284 -8.93 10.54 22.80
C TYR A 284 -8.47 11.14 21.47
N HIS A 285 -7.27 11.69 21.44
CA HIS A 285 -6.72 12.26 20.23
C HIS A 285 -6.14 11.13 19.37
N MET A 286 -6.82 10.78 18.29
CA MET A 286 -6.50 9.64 17.42
C MET A 286 -5.04 9.64 17.01
N ILE A 287 -4.54 10.81 16.60
CA ILE A 287 -3.16 10.93 16.09
C ILE A 287 -2.08 11.00 17.19
N LYS A 288 -2.41 11.49 18.39
CA LYS A 288 -1.43 11.55 19.49
C LYS A 288 -1.44 10.26 20.31
N ASN A 289 -2.46 9.42 20.14
CA ASN A 289 -2.71 8.24 20.95
C ASN A 289 -2.67 8.57 22.45
N GLU A 290 -3.30 9.69 22.80
CA GLU A 290 -3.33 10.24 24.16
C GLU A 290 -4.77 10.53 24.56
N TYR A 291 -5.08 10.18 25.79
CA TYR A 291 -6.32 10.59 26.45
C TYR A 291 -6.12 11.92 27.15
N ARG A 292 -7.10 12.81 26.98
CA ARG A 292 -7.24 14.05 27.75
C ARG A 292 -8.59 14.01 28.43
N ARG A 293 -8.60 14.15 29.76
CA ARG A 293 -9.86 14.32 30.50
C ARG A 293 -10.50 15.63 30.06
N ILE A 294 -11.77 15.58 29.70
CA ILE A 294 -12.56 16.77 29.33
C ILE A 294 -13.62 17.00 30.39
N VAL A 295 -13.74 18.24 30.85
CA VAL A 295 -14.76 18.64 31.82
C VAL A 295 -15.88 19.30 31.04
N PHE A 296 -17.02 18.62 30.93
CA PHE A 296 -18.24 19.30 30.50
C PHE A 296 -18.75 20.14 31.67
N ILE A 297 -18.60 21.46 31.56
CA ILE A 297 -19.38 22.37 32.40
C ILE A 297 -20.83 22.17 31.96
N GLN A 298 -21.61 21.65 32.89
CA GLN A 298 -23.03 21.42 32.79
C GLN A 298 -23.74 22.72 32.38
N ILE A 299 -23.99 22.92 31.08
CA ILE A 299 -25.09 23.80 30.63
C ILE A 299 -26.35 22.93 30.73
N MET A 300 -26.82 22.72 31.97
CA MET A 300 -28.20 22.32 32.22
C MET A 300 -28.87 23.43 33.02
N SER A 301 -29.36 24.40 32.26
CA SER A 301 -30.45 25.32 32.58
C SER A 301 -30.79 25.93 31.22
N TYR A 302 -31.81 25.47 30.48
CA TYR A 302 -33.20 25.22 30.84
C TYR A 302 -33.76 23.96 30.17
#